data_AF-A0A554J3B9-F1
#
_entry.id   AF-A0A554J3B9-F1
#
_cell.length_a   1.000
_cell.length_b   1.000
_cell.length_c   1.000
_cell.angle_alpha   90.00
_cell.angle_beta   90.00
_cell.angle_gamma   90.00
#
_symmetry.space_group_name_H-M   'P 1'
#
loop_
_entity.id
_entity.type
_entity.pdbx_description
1 polymer ?
#
loop_
_entity_poly.entity_id
_entity_poly.type
_entity_poly.pdbx_seq_one_letter_code
_entity_poly.pdbx_strand_id
1 'polypeptide(L)'
;MTKNIILTIAAGFIVTVIVSIVGVRAMLEEYAVQTIRKNIETALASGDYTAALSLLGDLENTVGTSDPDLATKKSLAATLLIATANFEKAKLAAEKGEWFDVRALLRGGDSVQNESFIYHKEAVILLAFAEERIGALQTTNDAAIAGLEQTTVQERKRSKSLQTELKATIEQKNKTVHDLGTTQQLLEQSNQKVTESATEIEHKKALLLEEQKKVVALAEQAAREKLEKLLNELNVYVASLRDADGYITLALDEIKQKKDVSALLYLSQAKTLFDDVYGKAVGLRDRSEDVKKEWPERISTAAADFLATTKNLRNAVIVIDEQEGEAFISYMKKAEESRIHASTLVGETKTYIEQNK
;
A
#
# COMPACT_ATOMS: atom_id res chain seq x y z
N MET A 1 -68.54 131.66 92.99
CA MET A 1 -69.21 132.26 91.82
C MET A 1 -68.20 132.28 90.67
N THR A 2 -68.45 131.50 89.59
CA THR A 2 -67.85 131.51 88.21
C THR A 2 -66.32 131.26 88.06
N LYS A 3 -65.76 130.53 87.05
CA LYS A 3 -66.24 129.90 85.81
C LYS A 3 -65.16 128.93 85.22
N ASN A 4 -65.61 127.98 84.40
CA ASN A 4 -64.92 126.92 83.65
C ASN A 4 -64.06 127.38 82.42
N ILE A 5 -63.39 126.37 81.83
CA ILE A 5 -63.04 126.13 80.40
C ILE A 5 -61.55 126.32 80.06
N ILE A 6 -60.83 125.20 79.86
CA ILE A 6 -60.10 124.81 78.63
C ILE A 6 -59.49 123.41 78.92
N LEU A 7 -60.23 122.39 78.50
CA LEU A 7 -59.78 121.02 78.25
C LEU A 7 -60.33 120.70 76.84
N THR A 8 -59.63 119.88 76.06
CA THR A 8 -59.94 119.43 74.67
C THR A 8 -59.23 120.24 73.57
N ILE A 9 -58.07 119.74 73.11
CA ILE A 9 -57.56 119.80 71.70
C ILE A 9 -56.22 119.03 71.56
N ALA A 10 -55.44 118.80 72.63
CA ALA A 10 -54.08 118.23 72.47
C ALA A 10 -53.97 116.69 72.30
N ALA A 11 -55.05 115.91 72.42
CA ALA A 11 -54.99 114.43 72.35
C ALA A 11 -55.24 113.84 70.95
N GLY A 12 -55.58 114.66 69.95
CA GLY A 12 -55.98 114.20 68.61
C GLY A 12 -54.84 114.02 67.59
N PHE A 13 -53.60 114.42 67.88
CA PHE A 13 -52.51 114.47 66.88
C PHE A 13 -51.42 113.39 67.04
N ILE A 14 -51.35 112.69 68.18
CA ILE A 14 -50.27 111.72 68.46
C ILE A 14 -50.64 110.28 68.01
N VAL A 15 -51.93 109.94 67.90
CA VAL A 15 -52.37 108.60 67.47
C VAL A 15 -52.28 108.40 65.94
N THR A 16 -52.36 109.48 65.15
CA THR A 16 -52.30 109.40 63.68
C THR A 16 -50.88 109.20 63.13
N VAL A 17 -49.84 109.55 63.90
CA VAL A 17 -48.43 109.39 63.49
C VAL A 17 -47.90 107.97 63.76
N ILE A 18 -48.47 107.23 64.71
CA ILE A 18 -47.99 105.87 65.04
C ILE A 18 -48.61 104.80 64.12
N VAL A 19 -49.85 104.98 63.65
CA VAL A 19 -50.50 104.06 62.70
C VAL A 19 -49.92 104.17 61.28
N SER A 20 -49.42 105.35 60.90
CA SER A 20 -48.79 105.57 59.60
C SER A 20 -47.39 104.94 59.49
N ILE A 21 -46.62 104.85 60.58
CA ILE A 21 -45.28 104.24 60.56
C ILE A 21 -45.33 102.70 60.44
N VAL A 22 -46.33 102.04 61.05
CA VAL A 22 -46.49 100.58 60.95
C VAL A 22 -47.03 100.16 59.58
N GLY A 23 -47.97 100.93 59.01
CA GLY A 23 -48.51 100.65 57.67
C GLY A 23 -47.51 100.87 56.53
N VAL A 24 -46.65 101.89 56.63
CA VAL A 24 -45.58 102.13 55.64
C VAL A 24 -44.53 101.03 55.70
N ARG A 25 -44.23 100.48 56.88
CA ARG A 25 -43.27 99.38 57.03
C ARG A 25 -43.80 98.06 56.43
N ALA A 26 -45.08 97.74 56.66
CA ALA A 26 -45.72 96.58 56.04
C ALA A 26 -45.84 96.69 54.50
N MET A 27 -46.15 97.88 53.97
CA MET A 27 -46.15 98.12 52.52
C MET A 27 -44.76 97.98 51.88
N LEU A 28 -43.71 98.45 52.57
CA LEU A 28 -42.33 98.34 52.07
C LEU A 28 -41.83 96.88 52.09
N GLU A 29 -42.20 96.11 53.11
CA GLU A 29 -41.91 94.67 53.18
C GLU A 29 -42.66 93.90 52.08
N GLU A 30 -43.93 94.21 51.82
CA GLU A 30 -44.72 93.57 50.75
C GLU A 30 -44.19 93.91 49.35
N TYR A 31 -43.78 95.17 49.10
CA TYR A 31 -43.15 95.58 47.84
C TYR A 31 -41.77 94.92 47.63
N ALA A 32 -40.98 94.78 48.70
CA ALA A 32 -39.70 94.07 48.67
C ALA A 32 -39.90 92.57 48.35
N VAL A 33 -40.89 91.92 48.96
CA VAL A 33 -41.24 90.51 48.70
C VAL A 33 -41.71 90.31 47.25
N GLN A 34 -42.56 91.19 46.72
CA GLN A 34 -42.97 91.13 45.31
C GLN A 34 -41.80 91.32 44.35
N THR A 35 -40.86 92.21 44.69
CA THR A 35 -39.65 92.43 43.90
C THR A 35 -38.75 91.19 43.91
N ILE A 36 -38.54 90.57 45.08
CA ILE A 36 -37.78 89.32 45.22
C ILE A 36 -38.45 88.20 44.40
N ARG A 37 -39.78 88.03 44.49
CA ARG A 37 -40.53 87.03 43.71
C ARG A 37 -40.37 87.22 42.20
N LYS A 38 -40.50 88.46 41.72
CA LYS A 38 -40.30 88.79 40.30
C LYS A 38 -38.85 88.50 39.85
N ASN A 39 -37.88 88.79 40.71
CA ASN A 39 -36.47 88.51 40.42
C ASN A 39 -36.19 86.99 40.43
N ILE A 40 -36.83 86.21 41.30
CA ILE A 40 -36.77 84.75 41.29
C ILE A 40 -37.31 84.21 39.97
N GLU A 41 -38.49 84.65 39.54
CA GLU A 41 -39.09 84.21 38.27
C GLU A 41 -38.22 84.61 37.08
N THR A 42 -37.62 85.80 37.13
CA THR A 42 -36.67 86.26 36.12
C THR A 42 -35.41 85.38 36.11
N ALA A 43 -34.83 85.07 37.28
CA ALA A 43 -33.64 84.23 37.40
C ALA A 43 -33.90 82.78 36.98
N LEU A 44 -35.08 82.22 37.32
CA LEU A 44 -35.52 80.90 36.86
C LEU A 44 -35.69 80.87 35.33
N ALA A 45 -36.37 81.88 34.76
CA ALA A 45 -36.60 81.97 33.32
C ALA A 45 -35.31 82.26 32.54
N SER A 46 -34.36 82.99 33.12
CA SER A 46 -33.06 83.30 32.52
C SER A 46 -32.02 82.19 32.69
N GLY A 47 -32.36 81.12 33.40
CA GLY A 47 -31.44 80.00 33.64
C GLY A 47 -30.36 80.28 34.69
N ASP A 48 -30.43 81.39 35.42
CA ASP A 48 -29.55 81.67 36.55
C ASP A 48 -30.11 81.02 37.82
N TYR A 49 -30.11 79.69 37.82
CA TYR A 49 -30.66 78.88 38.91
C TYR A 49 -29.90 79.07 40.22
N THR A 50 -28.63 79.48 40.15
CA THR A 50 -27.84 79.92 41.31
C THR A 50 -28.39 81.20 41.93
N ALA A 51 -28.64 82.23 41.13
CA ALA A 51 -29.27 83.46 41.61
C ALA A 51 -30.71 83.21 42.08
N ALA A 52 -31.46 82.34 41.39
CA ALA A 52 -32.80 81.95 41.82
C ALA A 52 -32.78 81.28 43.20
N LEU A 53 -31.86 80.34 43.44
CA LEU A 53 -31.68 79.71 44.76
C LEU A 53 -31.28 80.71 45.84
N SER A 54 -30.39 81.66 45.53
CA SER A 54 -30.00 82.73 46.46
C SER A 54 -31.20 83.62 46.82
N LEU A 55 -31.94 84.09 45.82
CA LEU A 55 -33.13 84.92 46.03
C LEU A 55 -34.26 84.17 46.74
N LEU A 56 -34.39 82.85 46.52
CA LEU A 56 -35.30 82.00 47.28
C LEU A 56 -34.86 81.83 48.75
N GLY A 57 -33.55 81.87 49.02
CA GLY A 57 -33.01 81.96 50.38
C GLY A 57 -33.32 83.30 51.04
N ASP A 58 -33.16 84.41 50.31
CA ASP A 58 -33.50 85.76 50.80
C ASP A 58 -35.01 85.91 51.06
N LEU A 59 -35.84 85.30 50.20
CA LEU A 59 -37.29 85.25 50.39
C LEU A 59 -37.65 84.47 51.67
N GLU A 60 -37.06 83.30 51.89
CA GLU A 60 -37.26 82.51 53.11
C GLU A 60 -36.87 83.30 54.38
N ASN A 61 -35.76 84.05 54.33
CA ASN A 61 -35.31 84.88 55.45
C ASN A 61 -36.27 86.06 55.74
N THR A 62 -37.01 86.52 54.72
CA THR A 62 -37.90 87.69 54.82
C THR A 62 -39.31 87.33 55.25
N VAL A 63 -39.90 86.24 54.72
CA VAL A 63 -41.29 85.83 55.00
C VAL A 63 -41.43 84.52 55.79
N GLY A 64 -40.30 83.87 56.14
CA GLY A 64 -40.28 82.56 56.77
C GLY A 64 -40.77 81.45 55.84
N THR A 65 -41.19 80.32 56.42
CA THR A 65 -41.73 79.16 55.69
C THR A 65 -43.21 79.29 55.33
N SER A 66 -43.79 80.47 55.51
CA SER A 66 -45.23 80.72 55.31
C SER A 66 -45.63 80.82 53.82
N ASP A 67 -44.65 80.83 52.91
CA ASP A 67 -44.88 80.87 51.46
C ASP A 67 -45.14 79.44 50.91
N PRO A 68 -46.35 79.15 50.40
CA PRO A 68 -46.74 77.80 49.99
C PRO A 68 -45.91 77.23 48.82
N ASP A 69 -45.29 78.09 47.99
CA ASP A 69 -44.56 77.66 46.79
C ASP A 69 -43.05 77.59 46.99
N LEU A 70 -42.54 78.03 48.15
CA LEU A 70 -41.12 78.21 48.41
C LEU A 70 -40.33 76.90 48.31
N ALA A 71 -40.82 75.83 48.93
CA ALA A 71 -40.17 74.52 48.91
C ALA A 71 -40.11 73.94 47.48
N THR A 72 -41.21 74.04 46.74
CA THR A 72 -41.32 73.59 45.35
C THR A 72 -40.39 74.38 44.43
N LYS A 73 -40.36 75.71 44.54
CA LYS A 73 -39.47 76.57 43.73
C LYS A 73 -37.99 76.34 44.06
N LYS A 74 -37.65 76.10 45.32
CA LYS A 74 -36.28 75.72 45.72
C LYS A 74 -35.86 74.37 45.17
N SER A 75 -36.72 73.36 45.28
CA SER A 75 -36.45 72.04 44.70
C SER A 75 -36.30 72.14 43.19
N LEU A 76 -37.19 72.88 42.51
CA LEU A 76 -37.13 73.11 41.07
C LEU A 76 -35.82 73.80 40.69
N ALA A 77 -35.44 74.89 41.36
CA ALA A 77 -34.20 75.62 41.07
C ALA A 77 -32.95 74.75 41.29
N ALA A 78 -32.91 73.94 42.36
CA ALA A 78 -31.80 73.02 42.63
C ALA A 78 -31.69 71.93 41.56
N THR A 79 -32.83 71.34 41.18
CA THR A 79 -32.90 70.36 40.09
C THR A 79 -32.46 70.95 38.76
N LEU A 80 -32.91 72.16 38.42
CA LEU A 80 -32.53 72.84 37.18
C LEU A 80 -31.05 73.24 37.17
N LEU A 81 -30.45 73.55 38.32
CA LEU A 81 -29.01 73.78 38.43
C LEU A 81 -28.20 72.51 38.13
N ILE A 82 -28.62 71.36 38.64
CA ILE A 82 -28.02 70.06 38.30
C ILE A 82 -28.22 69.76 36.80
N ALA A 83 -29.40 70.08 36.26
CA ALA A 83 -29.70 69.96 34.85
C ALA A 83 -28.75 70.79 33.97
N THR A 84 -28.39 72.01 34.38
CA THR A 84 -27.38 72.84 33.70
C THR A 84 -26.02 72.16 33.70
N ALA A 85 -25.57 71.67 34.86
CA ALA A 85 -24.27 71.00 34.97
C ALA A 85 -24.19 69.72 34.13
N ASN A 86 -25.26 68.92 34.10
CA ASN A 86 -25.34 67.71 33.28
C ASN A 86 -25.41 68.04 31.79
N PHE A 87 -26.15 69.07 31.40
CA PHE A 87 -26.24 69.51 30.01
C PHE A 87 -24.89 70.01 29.48
N GLU A 88 -24.16 70.82 30.24
CA GLU A 88 -22.83 71.29 29.83
C GLU A 88 -21.82 70.13 29.73
N LYS A 89 -21.85 69.18 30.66
CA LYS A 89 -21.04 67.95 30.54
C LYS A 89 -21.43 67.12 29.31
N ALA A 90 -22.72 67.04 28.99
CA ALA A 90 -23.20 66.34 27.81
C ALA A 90 -22.76 67.03 26.51
N LYS A 91 -22.73 68.36 26.46
CA LYS A 91 -22.16 69.10 25.32
C LYS A 91 -20.67 68.81 25.14
N LEU A 92 -19.90 68.80 26.21
CA LEU A 92 -18.46 68.46 26.15
C LEU A 92 -18.23 67.01 25.70
N ALA A 93 -19.05 66.06 26.17
CA ALA A 93 -19.00 64.67 25.70
C ALA A 93 -19.36 64.57 24.21
N ALA A 94 -20.35 65.36 23.74
CA ALA A 94 -20.74 65.41 22.34
C ALA A 94 -19.63 65.96 21.43
N GLU A 95 -18.91 66.99 21.86
CA GLU A 95 -17.75 67.54 21.14
C GLU A 95 -16.63 66.51 20.97
N LYS A 96 -16.48 65.60 21.93
CA LYS A 96 -15.52 64.49 21.89
C LYS A 96 -16.04 63.26 21.13
N GLY A 97 -17.30 63.27 20.71
CA GLY A 97 -17.95 62.12 20.08
C GLY A 97 -18.28 60.97 21.06
N GLU A 98 -18.30 61.24 22.36
CA GLU A 98 -18.60 60.29 23.43
C GLU A 98 -20.12 60.11 23.59
N TRP A 99 -20.80 59.65 22.54
CA TRP A 99 -22.27 59.64 22.47
C TRP A 99 -22.96 58.82 23.57
N PHE A 100 -22.32 57.76 24.07
CA PHE A 100 -22.83 56.98 25.20
C PHE A 100 -22.88 57.81 26.49
N ASP A 101 -21.90 58.67 26.72
CA ASP A 101 -21.85 59.57 27.88
C ASP A 101 -22.87 60.71 27.74
N VAL A 102 -23.05 61.24 26.53
CA VAL A 102 -24.14 62.20 26.21
C VAL A 102 -25.50 61.60 26.58
N ARG A 103 -25.76 60.36 26.15
CA ARG A 103 -26.98 59.63 26.50
C ARG A 103 -27.10 59.41 28.00
N ALA A 104 -26.04 58.98 28.69
CA ALA A 104 -26.07 58.72 30.13
C ALA A 104 -26.36 59.98 30.96
N LEU A 105 -25.86 61.14 30.53
CA LEU A 105 -26.02 62.42 31.23
C LEU A 105 -27.39 63.08 31.00
N LEU A 106 -28.00 62.86 29.83
CA LEU A 106 -29.25 63.53 29.44
C LEU A 106 -30.50 62.65 29.59
N ARG A 107 -30.37 61.34 29.38
CA ARG A 107 -31.53 60.44 29.31
C ARG A 107 -32.19 60.29 30.67
N GLY A 108 -33.45 60.72 30.76
CA GLY A 108 -34.23 60.70 32.00
C GLY A 108 -33.84 61.79 33.01
N GLY A 109 -32.93 62.69 32.66
CA GLY A 109 -32.58 63.84 33.48
C GLY A 109 -33.51 65.03 33.26
N ASP A 110 -33.58 65.94 34.24
CA ASP A 110 -34.44 67.13 34.18
C ASP A 110 -34.10 68.09 33.04
N SER A 111 -32.86 68.04 32.53
CA SER A 111 -32.47 68.79 31.32
C SER A 111 -33.34 68.45 30.11
N VAL A 112 -33.85 67.22 30.03
CA VAL A 112 -34.68 66.70 28.93
C VAL A 112 -36.14 66.54 29.34
N GLN A 113 -36.43 66.29 30.62
CA GLN A 113 -37.81 66.05 31.09
C GLN A 113 -38.54 67.32 31.54
N ASN A 114 -37.83 68.37 31.96
CA ASN A 114 -38.43 69.57 32.51
C ASN A 114 -38.46 70.71 31.47
N GLU A 115 -39.66 71.09 31.01
CA GLU A 115 -39.85 72.14 30.00
C GLU A 115 -39.44 73.55 30.48
N SER A 116 -39.35 73.76 31.80
CA SER A 116 -38.91 75.03 32.39
C SER A 116 -37.38 75.19 32.39
N PHE A 117 -36.63 74.16 31.99
CA PHE A 117 -35.19 74.27 31.80
C PHE A 117 -34.89 75.12 30.57
N ILE A 118 -34.02 76.13 30.71
CA ILE A 118 -33.76 77.10 29.64
C ILE A 118 -33.22 76.45 28.35
N TYR A 119 -32.42 75.39 28.49
CA TYR A 119 -31.84 74.65 27.35
C TYR A 119 -32.59 73.34 27.04
N HIS A 120 -33.85 73.21 27.47
CA HIS A 120 -34.63 71.97 27.31
C HIS A 120 -34.64 71.45 25.86
N LYS A 121 -34.96 72.32 24.90
CA LYS A 121 -35.01 71.95 23.48
C LYS A 121 -33.67 71.44 22.96
N GLU A 122 -32.59 72.06 23.38
CA GLU A 122 -31.23 71.71 22.96
C GLU A 122 -30.79 70.39 23.59
N ALA A 123 -31.14 70.14 24.85
CA ALA A 123 -30.89 68.87 25.53
C ALA A 123 -31.68 67.71 24.88
N VAL A 124 -32.94 67.93 24.49
CA VAL A 124 -33.75 66.95 23.76
C VAL A 124 -33.12 66.63 22.40
N ILE A 125 -32.72 67.65 21.63
CA ILE A 125 -32.07 67.47 20.32
C ILE A 125 -30.75 66.71 20.47
N LEU A 126 -29.94 67.09 21.47
CA LEU A 126 -28.64 66.49 21.70
C LEU A 126 -28.76 65.02 22.12
N LEU A 127 -29.74 64.68 22.96
CA LEU A 127 -30.04 63.30 23.33
C LEU A 127 -30.50 62.48 22.11
N ALA A 128 -31.42 63.02 21.30
CA ALA A 128 -31.92 62.33 20.10
C ALA A 128 -30.78 62.03 19.12
N PHE A 129 -29.89 63.00 18.89
CA PHE A 129 -28.72 62.81 18.03
C PHE A 129 -27.75 61.77 18.61
N ALA A 130 -27.53 61.76 19.92
CA ALA A 130 -26.70 60.75 20.58
C ALA A 130 -27.31 59.34 20.47
N GLU A 131 -28.63 59.20 20.63
CA GLU A 131 -29.32 57.92 20.48
C GLU A 131 -29.24 57.37 19.05
N GLU A 132 -29.37 58.22 18.03
CA GLU A 132 -29.16 57.84 16.62
C GLU A 132 -27.73 57.34 16.37
N ARG A 133 -26.71 58.09 16.84
CA ARG A 133 -25.30 57.72 16.67
C ARG A 133 -24.95 56.41 17.35
N ILE A 134 -25.47 56.17 18.55
CA ILE A 134 -25.30 54.90 19.26
C ILE A 134 -25.94 53.76 18.47
N GLY A 135 -27.16 53.94 17.95
CA GLY A 135 -27.85 52.91 17.15
C GLY A 135 -27.10 52.54 15.86
N ALA A 136 -26.53 53.53 15.17
CA ALA A 136 -25.70 53.31 13.97
C ALA A 136 -24.42 52.52 14.28
N LEU A 137 -23.75 52.82 15.41
CA LEU A 137 -22.57 52.09 15.86
C LEU A 137 -22.89 50.65 16.26
N GLN A 138 -24.00 50.42 16.94
CA GLN A 138 -24.47 49.06 17.28
C GLN A 138 -24.70 48.23 16.02
N THR A 139 -25.43 48.78 15.04
CA THR A 139 -25.70 48.10 13.77
C THR A 139 -24.41 47.74 13.02
N THR A 140 -23.44 48.65 13.00
CA THR A 140 -22.15 48.44 12.35
C THR A 140 -21.33 47.36 13.06
N ASN A 141 -21.30 47.38 14.39
CA ASN A 141 -20.60 46.38 15.19
C ASN A 141 -21.23 44.99 15.04
N ASP A 142 -22.56 44.89 15.07
CA ASP A 142 -23.27 43.62 14.90
C ASP A 142 -23.00 43.01 13.51
N ALA A 143 -22.98 43.83 12.46
CA ALA A 143 -22.61 43.39 11.12
C ALA A 143 -21.16 42.90 11.03
N ALA A 144 -20.22 43.61 11.69
CA ALA A 144 -18.82 43.19 11.74
C ALA A 144 -18.62 41.88 12.51
N ILE A 145 -19.31 41.71 13.64
CA ILE A 145 -19.31 40.46 14.42
C ILE A 145 -19.86 39.31 13.59
N ALA A 146 -21.00 39.49 12.92
CA ALA A 146 -21.58 38.47 12.05
C ALA A 146 -20.63 38.07 10.90
N GLY A 147 -19.93 39.04 10.30
CA GLY A 147 -18.93 38.78 9.26
C GLY A 147 -17.72 37.96 9.77
N LEU A 148 -17.24 38.27 10.98
CA LEU A 148 -16.16 37.52 11.63
C LEU A 148 -16.59 36.09 12.02
N GLU A 149 -17.81 35.92 12.51
CA GLU A 149 -18.37 34.59 12.80
C GLU A 149 -18.47 33.73 11.54
N GLN A 150 -18.98 34.30 10.44
CA GLN A 150 -19.07 33.60 9.16
C GLN A 150 -17.69 33.18 8.63
N THR A 151 -16.71 34.08 8.69
CA THR A 151 -15.32 33.80 8.29
C THR A 151 -14.72 32.69 9.15
N THR A 152 -14.93 32.74 10.47
CA THR A 152 -14.45 31.72 11.40
C THR A 152 -15.07 30.35 11.13
N VAL A 153 -16.36 30.30 10.80
CA VAL A 153 -17.03 29.04 10.41
C VAL A 153 -16.47 28.50 9.10
N GLN A 154 -16.23 29.34 8.10
CA GLN A 154 -15.64 28.93 6.82
C GLN A 154 -14.21 28.41 6.98
N GLU A 155 -13.36 29.13 7.72
CA GLU A 155 -11.99 28.70 7.99
C GLU A 155 -11.94 27.41 8.82
N ARG A 156 -12.84 27.23 9.79
CA ARG A 156 -12.97 25.95 10.51
C ARG A 156 -13.37 24.80 9.58
N LYS A 157 -14.30 25.03 8.64
CA LYS A 157 -14.69 24.02 7.64
C LYS A 157 -13.52 23.67 6.73
N ARG A 158 -12.81 24.67 6.21
CA ARG A 158 -11.63 24.51 5.35
C ARG A 158 -10.48 23.79 6.07
N SER A 159 -10.23 24.15 7.32
CA SER A 159 -9.22 23.47 8.15
C SER A 159 -9.56 22.00 8.37
N LYS A 160 -10.83 21.68 8.67
CA LYS A 160 -11.30 20.29 8.81
C LYS A 160 -11.20 19.50 7.50
N SER A 161 -11.53 20.10 6.34
CA SER A 161 -11.42 19.41 5.05
C SER A 161 -9.96 19.12 4.72
N LEU A 162 -9.06 20.09 4.89
CA LEU A 162 -7.62 19.91 4.66
C LEU A 162 -7.01 18.87 5.62
N GLN A 163 -7.40 18.84 6.89
CA GLN A 163 -6.95 17.80 7.82
C GLN A 163 -7.43 16.40 7.40
N THR A 164 -8.64 16.30 6.87
CA THR A 164 -9.20 15.02 6.39
C THR A 164 -8.47 14.55 5.14
N GLU A 165 -8.23 15.43 4.18
CA GLU A 165 -7.49 15.14 2.95
C GLU A 165 -6.03 14.77 3.23
N LEU A 166 -5.38 15.47 4.17
CA LEU A 166 -4.02 15.16 4.59
C LEU A 166 -3.94 13.77 5.23
N LYS A 167 -4.89 13.42 6.10
CA LYS A 167 -4.96 12.07 6.70
C LYS A 167 -5.14 10.99 5.63
N ALA A 168 -6.05 11.19 4.67
CA ALA A 168 -6.26 10.24 3.58
C ALA A 168 -5.00 10.09 2.71
N THR A 169 -4.29 11.19 2.43
CA THR A 169 -3.04 11.16 1.65
C THR A 169 -1.92 10.44 2.40
N ILE A 170 -1.77 10.65 3.71
CA ILE A 170 -0.80 9.95 4.55
C ILE A 170 -1.12 8.45 4.58
N GLU A 171 -2.39 8.07 4.75
CA GLU A 171 -2.81 6.68 4.75
C GLU A 171 -2.51 6.00 3.40
N GLN A 172 -2.81 6.67 2.28
CA GLN A 172 -2.51 6.16 0.95
C GLN A 172 -1.00 5.99 0.72
N LYS A 173 -0.19 6.99 1.09
CA LYS A 173 1.28 6.88 1.00
C LYS A 173 1.83 5.73 1.85
N ASN A 174 1.32 5.56 3.08
CA ASN A 174 1.74 4.47 3.94
C ASN A 174 1.42 3.10 3.34
N LYS A 175 0.25 2.93 2.70
CA LYS A 175 -0.10 1.71 1.96
C LYS A 175 0.87 1.45 0.80
N THR A 176 1.13 2.46 -0.03
CA THR A 176 2.07 2.32 -1.16
C THR A 176 3.49 1.97 -0.72
N VAL A 177 4.00 2.57 0.37
CA VAL A 177 5.32 2.23 0.91
C VAL A 177 5.35 0.79 1.43
N HIS A 178 4.28 0.34 2.08
CA HIS A 178 4.17 -1.05 2.53
C HIS A 178 4.17 -2.03 1.36
N ASP A 179 3.34 -1.78 0.33
CA ASP A 179 3.23 -2.64 -0.86
C ASP A 179 4.54 -2.73 -1.64
N LEU A 180 5.29 -1.62 -1.73
CA LEU A 180 6.63 -1.61 -2.32
C LEU A 180 7.63 -2.46 -1.53
N GLY A 181 7.59 -2.38 -0.19
CA GLY A 181 8.42 -3.20 0.68
C GLY A 181 8.14 -4.70 0.52
N THR A 182 6.86 -5.10 0.48
CA THR A 182 6.48 -6.49 0.25
C THR A 182 6.88 -6.98 -1.15
N THR A 183 6.76 -6.13 -2.16
CA THR A 183 7.13 -6.47 -3.54
C THR A 183 8.64 -6.68 -3.67
N GLN A 184 9.47 -5.85 -3.01
CA GLN A 184 10.92 -6.01 -2.99
C GLN A 184 11.33 -7.33 -2.32
N GLN A 185 10.71 -7.70 -1.19
CA GLN A 185 10.98 -8.97 -0.52
C GLN A 185 10.62 -10.18 -1.40
N LEU A 186 9.47 -10.13 -2.08
CA LEU A 186 9.06 -11.19 -3.01
C LEU A 186 10.02 -11.31 -4.20
N LEU A 187 10.51 -10.18 -4.73
CA LEU A 187 11.49 -10.18 -5.81
C LEU A 187 12.82 -10.80 -5.37
N GLU A 188 13.30 -10.46 -4.18
CA GLU A 188 14.54 -11.01 -3.62
C GLU A 188 14.42 -12.53 -3.37
N GLN A 189 13.31 -12.99 -2.80
CA GLN A 189 13.02 -14.43 -2.64
C GLN A 189 12.92 -15.15 -3.99
N SER A 190 12.30 -14.52 -5.00
CA SER A 190 12.22 -15.09 -6.35
C SER A 190 13.60 -15.21 -6.98
N ASN A 191 14.46 -14.19 -6.83
CA ASN A 191 15.83 -14.22 -7.35
C ASN A 191 16.70 -15.28 -6.66
N GLN A 192 16.54 -15.46 -5.35
CA GLN A 192 17.19 -16.55 -4.61
C GLN A 192 16.78 -17.92 -5.16
N LYS A 193 15.47 -18.17 -5.31
CA LYS A 193 14.96 -19.43 -5.87
C LYS A 193 15.44 -19.70 -7.30
N VAL A 194 15.51 -18.68 -8.15
CA VAL A 194 16.04 -18.81 -9.51
C VAL A 194 17.53 -19.18 -9.48
N THR A 195 18.30 -18.58 -8.59
CA THR A 195 19.73 -18.86 -8.45
C THR A 195 19.97 -20.28 -7.93
N GLU A 196 19.24 -20.69 -6.88
CA GLU A 196 19.28 -22.06 -6.36
C GLU A 196 18.89 -23.08 -7.43
N SER A 197 17.80 -22.83 -8.16
CA SER A 197 17.35 -23.71 -9.25
C SER A 197 18.39 -23.81 -10.37
N ALA A 198 19.06 -22.71 -10.74
CA ALA A 198 20.12 -22.74 -11.74
C ALA A 198 21.32 -23.59 -11.30
N THR A 199 21.72 -23.48 -10.02
CA THR A 199 22.80 -24.32 -9.47
C THR A 199 22.44 -25.80 -9.41
N GLU A 200 21.18 -26.12 -9.05
CA GLU A 200 20.69 -27.50 -9.03
C GLU A 200 20.61 -28.11 -10.43
N ILE A 201 20.17 -27.32 -11.43
CA ILE A 201 20.12 -27.75 -12.83
C ILE A 201 21.53 -28.05 -13.35
N GLU A 202 22.51 -27.18 -13.12
CA GLU A 202 23.89 -27.42 -13.55
C GLU A 202 24.50 -28.64 -12.85
N HIS A 203 24.22 -28.84 -11.55
CA HIS A 203 24.64 -30.03 -10.84
C HIS A 203 24.03 -31.32 -11.42
N LYS A 204 22.71 -31.33 -11.66
CA LYS A 204 22.02 -32.49 -12.29
C LYS A 204 22.52 -32.76 -13.70
N LYS A 205 22.81 -31.73 -14.47
CA LYS A 205 23.39 -31.86 -15.82
C LYS A 205 24.78 -32.48 -15.78
N ALA A 206 25.61 -32.09 -14.83
CA ALA A 206 26.93 -32.69 -14.63
C ALA A 206 26.84 -34.19 -14.27
N LEU A 207 25.93 -34.54 -13.34
CA LEU A 207 25.68 -35.94 -12.97
C LEU A 207 25.19 -36.77 -14.15
N LEU A 208 24.25 -36.24 -14.93
CA LEU A 208 23.69 -36.94 -16.10
C LEU A 208 24.75 -37.18 -17.17
N LEU A 209 25.66 -36.22 -17.40
CA LEU A 209 26.78 -36.39 -18.33
C LEU A 209 27.78 -37.46 -17.85
N GLU A 210 28.03 -37.54 -16.55
CA GLU A 210 28.88 -38.59 -15.97
C GLU A 210 28.23 -39.97 -16.10
N GLU A 211 26.93 -40.06 -15.82
CA GLU A 211 26.15 -41.30 -15.96
C GLU A 211 26.07 -41.77 -17.41
N GLN A 212 25.84 -40.86 -18.36
CA GLN A 212 25.89 -41.18 -19.80
C GLN A 212 27.24 -41.76 -20.22
N LYS A 213 28.36 -41.18 -19.76
CA LYS A 213 29.70 -41.73 -20.04
C LYS A 213 29.88 -43.13 -19.48
N LYS A 214 29.40 -43.39 -18.25
CA LYS A 214 29.44 -44.72 -17.63
C LYS A 214 28.61 -45.73 -18.41
N VAL A 215 27.40 -45.38 -18.83
CA VAL A 215 26.53 -46.26 -19.62
C VAL A 215 27.16 -46.60 -20.97
N VAL A 216 27.74 -45.62 -21.66
CA VAL A 216 28.44 -45.87 -22.94
C VAL A 216 29.64 -46.80 -22.73
N ALA A 217 30.46 -46.55 -21.70
CA ALA A 217 31.61 -47.41 -21.40
C ALA A 217 31.19 -48.85 -21.05
N LEU A 218 30.12 -49.02 -20.26
CA LEU A 218 29.58 -50.33 -19.91
C LEU A 218 28.99 -51.05 -21.14
N ALA A 219 28.31 -50.32 -22.03
CA ALA A 219 27.78 -50.88 -23.28
C ALA A 219 28.91 -51.34 -24.21
N GLU A 220 29.97 -50.55 -24.36
CA GLU A 220 31.15 -50.92 -25.13
C GLU A 220 31.86 -52.13 -24.53
N GLN A 221 32.02 -52.17 -23.20
CA GLN A 221 32.62 -53.32 -22.53
C GLN A 221 31.78 -54.58 -22.73
N ALA A 222 30.46 -54.51 -22.55
CA ALA A 222 29.56 -55.65 -22.77
C ALA A 222 29.59 -56.12 -24.23
N ALA A 223 29.70 -55.21 -25.20
CA ALA A 223 29.83 -55.56 -26.62
C ALA A 223 31.14 -56.29 -26.91
N ARG A 224 32.26 -55.86 -26.30
CA ARG A 224 33.57 -56.54 -26.41
C ARG A 224 33.53 -57.93 -25.79
N GLU A 225 33.01 -58.07 -24.58
CA GLU A 225 32.90 -59.36 -23.88
C GLU A 225 32.03 -60.36 -24.66
N LYS A 226 30.91 -59.89 -25.24
CA LYS A 226 30.06 -60.71 -26.12
C LYS A 226 30.80 -61.17 -27.37
N LEU A 227 31.55 -60.27 -28.01
CA LEU A 227 32.35 -60.60 -29.20
C LEU A 227 33.44 -61.62 -28.84
N GLU A 228 34.19 -61.39 -27.77
CA GLU A 228 35.25 -62.28 -27.32
C GLU A 228 34.70 -63.68 -27.02
N LYS A 229 33.55 -63.78 -26.33
CA LYS A 229 32.88 -65.06 -26.08
C LYS A 229 32.50 -65.78 -27.39
N LEU A 230 31.93 -65.06 -28.35
CA LEU A 230 31.61 -65.63 -29.67
C LEU A 230 32.87 -66.16 -30.37
N LEU A 231 33.93 -65.35 -30.42
CA LEU A 231 35.19 -65.73 -31.07
C LEU A 231 35.84 -66.93 -30.39
N ASN A 232 35.77 -67.03 -29.07
CA ASN A 232 36.28 -68.17 -28.32
C ASN A 232 35.49 -69.44 -28.63
N GLU A 233 34.15 -69.37 -28.67
CA GLU A 233 33.31 -70.52 -29.03
C GLU A 233 33.54 -70.97 -30.49
N LEU A 234 33.63 -70.02 -31.44
CA LEU A 234 33.96 -70.33 -32.83
C LEU A 234 35.35 -70.98 -32.95
N ASN A 235 36.34 -70.51 -32.19
CA ASN A 235 37.69 -71.07 -32.20
C ASN A 235 37.72 -72.51 -31.69
N VAL A 236 36.93 -72.84 -30.66
CA VAL A 236 36.77 -74.22 -30.20
C VAL A 236 36.18 -75.09 -31.31
N TYR A 237 35.15 -74.62 -32.01
CA TYR A 237 34.54 -75.40 -33.10
C TYR A 237 35.46 -75.57 -34.30
N VAL A 238 36.20 -74.52 -34.69
CA VAL A 238 37.24 -74.60 -35.73
C VAL A 238 38.30 -75.64 -35.37
N ALA A 239 38.76 -75.67 -34.12
CA ALA A 239 39.72 -76.67 -33.65
C ALA A 239 39.14 -78.09 -33.74
N SER A 240 37.91 -78.30 -33.24
CA SER A 240 37.25 -79.61 -33.30
C SER A 240 37.03 -80.12 -34.73
N LEU A 241 36.68 -79.23 -35.69
CA LEU A 241 36.53 -79.61 -37.10
C LEU A 241 37.87 -80.01 -37.72
N ARG A 242 38.97 -79.33 -37.36
CA ARG A 242 40.32 -79.66 -37.85
C ARG A 242 40.81 -80.98 -37.29
N ASP A 243 40.59 -81.22 -36.00
CA ASP A 243 40.93 -82.49 -35.37
C ASP A 243 40.14 -83.65 -36.02
N ALA A 244 38.85 -83.42 -36.31
CA ALA A 244 38.00 -84.39 -37.00
C ALA A 244 38.42 -84.63 -38.47
N ASP A 245 38.88 -83.61 -39.19
CA ASP A 245 39.47 -83.76 -40.52
C ASP A 245 40.78 -84.56 -40.51
N GLY A 246 41.51 -84.56 -39.38
CA GLY A 246 42.61 -85.48 -39.12
C GLY A 246 42.20 -86.95 -39.26
N TYR A 247 41.03 -87.33 -38.70
CA TYR A 247 40.49 -88.67 -38.86
C TYR A 247 40.02 -88.98 -40.29
N ILE A 248 39.52 -87.99 -41.04
CA ILE A 248 39.24 -88.16 -42.48
C ILE A 248 40.54 -88.49 -43.24
N THR A 249 41.64 -87.80 -42.92
CA THR A 249 42.94 -88.05 -43.54
C THR A 249 43.43 -89.48 -43.27
N LEU A 250 43.33 -89.94 -42.01
CA LEU A 250 43.66 -91.32 -41.65
C LEU A 250 42.75 -92.33 -42.37
N ALA A 251 41.45 -92.08 -42.45
CA ALA A 251 40.51 -92.93 -43.17
C ALA A 251 40.85 -93.05 -44.66
N LEU A 252 41.20 -91.93 -45.31
CA LEU A 252 41.61 -91.93 -46.72
C LEU A 252 42.83 -92.80 -46.96
N ASP A 253 43.80 -92.78 -46.05
CA ASP A 253 45.01 -93.60 -46.17
C ASP A 253 44.73 -95.09 -45.95
N GLU A 254 43.82 -95.45 -45.04
CA GLU A 254 43.34 -96.82 -44.86
C GLU A 254 42.54 -97.32 -46.08
N ILE A 255 41.70 -96.46 -46.68
CA ILE A 255 40.94 -96.78 -47.91
C ILE A 255 41.89 -97.08 -49.07
N LYS A 256 42.93 -96.28 -49.27
CA LYS A 256 43.97 -96.54 -50.29
C LYS A 256 44.65 -97.89 -50.09
N GLN A 257 44.82 -98.31 -48.84
CA GLN A 257 45.42 -99.59 -48.46
C GLN A 257 44.44 -100.77 -48.47
N LYS A 258 43.17 -100.57 -48.89
CA LYS A 258 42.10 -101.57 -48.87
C LYS A 258 41.80 -102.13 -47.46
N LYS A 259 41.98 -101.31 -46.42
CA LYS A 259 41.67 -101.66 -45.04
C LYS A 259 40.32 -101.04 -44.64
N ASP A 260 39.26 -101.78 -44.88
CA ASP A 260 37.87 -101.35 -44.69
C ASP A 260 37.50 -101.09 -43.21
N VAL A 261 37.84 -102.02 -42.31
CA VAL A 261 37.44 -101.94 -40.89
C VAL A 261 38.06 -100.73 -40.18
N SER A 262 39.35 -100.49 -40.37
CA SER A 262 40.06 -99.32 -39.79
C SER A 262 39.60 -98.01 -40.42
N ALA A 263 39.36 -97.99 -41.74
CA ALA A 263 38.77 -96.82 -42.41
C ALA A 263 37.40 -96.46 -41.80
N LEU A 264 36.51 -97.44 -41.63
CA LEU A 264 35.19 -97.21 -41.03
C LEU A 264 35.27 -96.72 -39.58
N LEU A 265 36.26 -97.20 -38.81
CA LEU A 265 36.50 -96.73 -37.44
C LEU A 265 36.85 -95.25 -37.41
N TYR A 266 37.83 -94.81 -38.23
CA TYR A 266 38.21 -93.40 -38.32
C TYR A 266 37.06 -92.53 -38.84
N LEU A 267 36.30 -93.00 -39.84
CA LEU A 267 35.12 -92.26 -40.33
C LEU A 267 34.03 -92.12 -39.26
N SER A 268 33.83 -93.13 -38.42
CA SER A 268 32.87 -93.08 -37.30
C SER A 268 33.29 -92.06 -36.23
N GLN A 269 34.59 -92.00 -35.90
CA GLN A 269 35.14 -91.00 -34.98
C GLN A 269 35.00 -89.59 -35.54
N ALA A 270 35.36 -89.39 -36.81
CA ALA A 270 35.20 -88.11 -37.51
C ALA A 270 33.73 -87.65 -37.50
N LYS A 271 32.81 -88.55 -37.91
CA LYS A 271 31.36 -88.27 -37.94
C LYS A 271 30.84 -87.79 -36.59
N THR A 272 31.23 -88.45 -35.50
CA THR A 272 30.77 -88.09 -34.15
C THR A 272 31.14 -86.66 -33.77
N LEU A 273 32.35 -86.23 -34.10
CA LEU A 273 32.82 -84.86 -33.86
C LEU A 273 32.11 -83.85 -34.76
N PHE A 274 31.90 -84.17 -36.04
CA PHE A 274 31.17 -83.29 -36.96
C PHE A 274 29.70 -83.11 -36.54
N ASP A 275 29.01 -84.16 -36.10
CA ASP A 275 27.63 -84.09 -35.60
C ASP A 275 27.54 -83.18 -34.35
N ASP A 276 28.48 -83.31 -33.42
CA ASP A 276 28.53 -82.48 -32.21
C ASP A 276 28.77 -81.01 -32.54
N VAL A 277 29.74 -80.71 -33.42
CA VAL A 277 29.99 -79.34 -33.87
C VAL A 277 28.79 -78.77 -34.65
N TYR A 278 28.15 -79.56 -35.51
CA TYR A 278 26.97 -79.12 -36.25
C TYR A 278 25.86 -78.64 -35.30
N GLY A 279 25.49 -79.45 -34.31
CA GLY A 279 24.46 -79.08 -33.35
C GLY A 279 24.82 -77.84 -32.53
N LYS A 280 26.08 -77.75 -32.08
CA LYS A 280 26.58 -76.60 -31.30
C LYS A 280 26.67 -75.31 -32.13
N ALA A 281 27.04 -75.40 -33.40
CA ALA A 281 27.13 -74.25 -34.31
C ALA A 281 25.74 -73.70 -34.67
N VAL A 282 24.75 -74.57 -34.90
CA VAL A 282 23.35 -74.16 -35.05
C VAL A 282 22.85 -73.46 -33.78
N GLY A 283 23.12 -74.04 -32.61
CA GLY A 283 22.79 -73.41 -31.33
C GLY A 283 23.47 -72.06 -31.12
N LEU A 284 24.73 -71.91 -31.57
CA LEU A 284 25.46 -70.64 -31.52
C LEU A 284 24.88 -69.59 -32.48
N ARG A 285 24.46 -70.00 -33.69
CA ARG A 285 23.80 -69.12 -34.66
C ARG A 285 22.54 -68.49 -34.07
N ASP A 286 21.68 -69.31 -33.46
CA ASP A 286 20.37 -68.87 -32.99
C ASP A 286 20.45 -67.84 -31.85
N ARG A 287 21.54 -67.89 -31.06
CA ARG A 287 21.84 -66.95 -29.96
C ARG A 287 22.80 -65.81 -30.33
N SER A 288 23.28 -65.77 -31.57
CA SER A 288 24.18 -64.71 -32.05
C SER A 288 23.38 -63.50 -32.53
N GLU A 289 23.97 -62.31 -32.40
CA GLU A 289 23.43 -61.08 -33.00
C GLU A 289 23.36 -61.23 -34.53
N ASP A 290 22.35 -60.65 -35.19
CA ASP A 290 22.07 -60.88 -36.62
C ASP A 290 23.30 -60.64 -37.52
N VAL A 291 24.06 -59.57 -37.25
CA VAL A 291 25.27 -59.21 -38.02
C VAL A 291 26.38 -60.26 -37.91
N LYS A 292 26.34 -61.11 -36.87
CA LYS A 292 27.38 -62.11 -36.57
C LYS A 292 26.92 -63.54 -36.84
N LYS A 293 25.66 -63.77 -37.24
CA LYS A 293 25.08 -65.10 -37.50
C LYS A 293 25.76 -65.87 -38.63
N GLU A 294 26.35 -65.15 -39.57
CA GLU A 294 27.05 -65.74 -40.71
C GLU A 294 28.18 -66.69 -40.29
N TRP A 295 28.94 -66.38 -39.23
CA TRP A 295 30.10 -67.19 -38.84
C TRP A 295 29.73 -68.53 -38.22
N PRO A 296 28.80 -68.59 -37.25
CA PRO A 296 28.23 -69.87 -36.81
C PRO A 296 27.55 -70.66 -37.95
N GLU A 297 26.90 -69.97 -38.88
CA GLU A 297 26.29 -70.60 -40.05
C GLU A 297 27.33 -71.27 -40.95
N ARG A 298 28.43 -70.57 -41.29
CA ARG A 298 29.57 -71.14 -42.03
C ARG A 298 30.16 -72.37 -41.35
N ILE A 299 30.29 -72.36 -40.01
CA ILE A 299 30.75 -73.54 -39.25
C ILE A 299 29.74 -74.70 -39.35
N SER A 300 28.43 -74.41 -39.24
CA SER A 300 27.41 -75.45 -39.38
C SER A 300 27.37 -76.05 -40.79
N THR A 301 27.56 -75.22 -41.83
CA THR A 301 27.68 -75.67 -43.23
C THR A 301 28.94 -76.52 -43.42
N ALA A 302 30.09 -76.08 -42.89
CA ALA A 302 31.32 -76.86 -42.93
C ALA A 302 31.17 -78.23 -42.26
N ALA A 303 30.53 -78.28 -41.09
CA ALA A 303 30.26 -79.54 -40.39
C ALA A 303 29.34 -80.45 -41.22
N ALA A 304 28.30 -79.90 -41.86
CA ALA A 304 27.42 -80.67 -42.76
C ALA A 304 28.16 -81.22 -43.98
N ASP A 305 29.07 -80.45 -44.58
CA ASP A 305 29.88 -80.89 -45.71
C ASP A 305 30.93 -81.94 -45.31
N PHE A 306 31.50 -81.84 -44.11
CA PHE A 306 32.32 -82.91 -43.55
C PHE A 306 31.50 -84.18 -43.27
N LEU A 307 30.26 -84.06 -42.79
CA LEU A 307 29.37 -85.22 -42.66
C LEU A 307 29.07 -85.85 -44.03
N ALA A 308 28.86 -85.04 -45.07
CA ALA A 308 28.71 -85.53 -46.45
C ALA A 308 29.99 -86.25 -46.93
N THR A 309 31.17 -85.71 -46.61
CA THR A 309 32.47 -86.38 -46.83
C THR A 309 32.50 -87.76 -46.18
N THR A 310 32.17 -87.87 -44.88
CA THR A 310 32.18 -89.17 -44.19
C THR A 310 31.20 -90.18 -44.80
N LYS A 311 30.02 -89.72 -45.23
CA LYS A 311 29.02 -90.56 -45.91
C LYS A 311 29.53 -91.09 -47.25
N ASN A 312 30.13 -90.21 -48.06
CA ASN A 312 30.67 -90.59 -49.37
C ASN A 312 31.87 -91.53 -49.23
N LEU A 313 32.79 -91.27 -48.28
CA LEU A 313 33.90 -92.19 -48.00
C LEU A 313 33.43 -93.54 -47.48
N ARG A 314 32.40 -93.58 -46.63
CA ARG A 314 31.79 -94.84 -46.20
C ARG A 314 31.22 -95.64 -47.38
N ASN A 315 30.58 -94.97 -48.34
CA ASN A 315 30.09 -95.62 -49.55
C ASN A 315 31.24 -96.12 -50.44
N ALA A 316 32.35 -95.38 -50.52
CA ALA A 316 33.56 -95.83 -51.21
C ALA A 316 34.16 -97.09 -50.54
N VAL A 317 34.11 -97.19 -49.21
CA VAL A 317 34.57 -98.39 -48.48
C VAL A 317 33.73 -99.62 -48.82
N ILE A 318 32.42 -99.49 -49.07
CA ILE A 318 31.55 -100.61 -49.43
C ILE A 318 31.97 -101.25 -50.78
N VAL A 319 32.52 -100.45 -51.69
CA VAL A 319 32.96 -100.90 -53.03
C VAL A 319 34.49 -100.90 -53.16
N ILE A 320 35.20 -101.03 -52.03
CA ILE A 320 36.66 -100.90 -51.95
C ILE A 320 37.44 -101.98 -52.72
N ASP A 321 36.81 -103.11 -53.03
CA ASP A 321 37.41 -104.16 -53.86
C ASP A 321 37.55 -103.71 -55.33
N GLU A 322 36.69 -102.79 -55.79
CA GLU A 322 36.60 -102.24 -57.14
C GLU A 322 37.10 -100.78 -57.20
N GLN A 323 38.32 -100.49 -56.76
CA GLN A 323 38.85 -99.11 -56.70
C GLN A 323 38.92 -98.38 -58.05
N GLU A 324 38.96 -99.11 -59.16
CA GLU A 324 38.92 -98.53 -60.53
C GLU A 324 37.49 -98.40 -61.07
N GLY A 325 36.50 -98.90 -60.32
CA GLY A 325 35.09 -98.84 -60.68
C GLY A 325 34.54 -97.42 -60.64
N GLU A 326 33.61 -97.11 -61.54
CA GLU A 326 32.97 -95.79 -61.66
C GLU A 326 32.32 -95.34 -60.33
N ALA A 327 31.73 -96.28 -59.59
CA ALA A 327 31.10 -96.00 -58.30
C ALA A 327 32.11 -95.54 -57.24
N PHE A 328 33.26 -96.24 -57.11
CA PHE A 328 34.31 -95.85 -56.17
C PHE A 328 34.86 -94.46 -56.51
N ILE A 329 35.20 -94.23 -57.78
CA ILE A 329 35.72 -92.94 -58.27
C ILE A 329 34.70 -91.81 -58.00
N SER A 330 33.41 -92.05 -58.26
CA SER A 330 32.35 -91.07 -58.02
C SER A 330 32.23 -90.71 -56.53
N TYR A 331 32.26 -91.70 -55.63
CA TYR A 331 32.18 -91.44 -54.19
C TYR A 331 33.41 -90.70 -53.66
N MET A 332 34.61 -91.08 -54.09
CA MET A 332 35.85 -90.41 -53.70
C MET A 332 35.87 -88.95 -54.16
N LYS A 333 35.45 -88.69 -55.41
CA LYS A 333 35.34 -87.31 -55.94
C LYS A 333 34.36 -86.45 -55.15
N LYS A 334 33.15 -86.96 -54.87
CA LYS A 334 32.15 -86.22 -54.06
C LYS A 334 32.63 -85.97 -52.63
N ALA A 335 33.36 -86.91 -52.05
CA ALA A 335 33.97 -86.75 -50.74
C ALA A 335 35.03 -85.63 -50.76
N GLU A 336 35.90 -85.62 -51.76
CA GLU A 336 36.93 -84.59 -51.93
C GLU A 336 36.32 -83.19 -52.12
N GLU A 337 35.34 -83.04 -53.01
CA GLU A 337 34.64 -81.78 -53.24
C GLU A 337 34.02 -81.21 -51.95
N SER A 338 33.32 -82.06 -51.19
CA SER A 338 32.70 -81.67 -49.92
C SER A 338 33.75 -81.30 -48.87
N ARG A 339 34.85 -82.07 -48.79
CA ARG A 339 35.95 -81.82 -47.85
C ARG A 339 36.67 -80.49 -48.13
N ILE A 340 36.92 -80.17 -49.41
CA ILE A 340 37.57 -78.93 -49.82
C ILE A 340 36.70 -77.73 -49.46
N HIS A 341 35.40 -77.79 -49.76
CA HIS A 341 34.47 -76.72 -49.40
C HIS A 341 34.40 -76.52 -47.88
N ALA A 342 34.26 -77.60 -47.11
CA ALA A 342 34.27 -77.55 -45.64
C ALA A 342 35.56 -76.92 -45.08
N SER A 343 36.72 -77.35 -45.59
CA SER A 343 38.03 -76.85 -45.17
C SER A 343 38.21 -75.37 -45.48
N THR A 344 37.62 -74.89 -46.58
CA THR A 344 37.63 -73.48 -46.99
C THR A 344 36.85 -72.64 -45.99
N LEU A 345 35.61 -73.05 -45.65
CA LEU A 345 34.77 -72.37 -44.66
C LEU A 345 35.41 -72.32 -43.27
N VAL A 346 36.08 -73.42 -42.86
CA VAL A 346 36.86 -73.45 -41.61
C VAL A 346 38.04 -72.49 -41.66
N GLY A 347 38.74 -72.41 -42.80
CA GLY A 347 39.85 -71.48 -43.01
C GLY A 347 39.41 -70.02 -42.94
N GLU A 348 38.32 -69.67 -43.61
CA GLU A 348 37.74 -68.32 -43.58
C GLU A 348 37.29 -67.92 -42.18
N THR A 349 36.62 -68.83 -41.46
CA THR A 349 36.18 -68.57 -40.09
C THR A 349 37.37 -68.38 -39.15
N LYS A 350 38.46 -69.13 -39.34
CA LYS A 350 39.70 -68.93 -38.58
C LYS A 350 40.31 -67.55 -38.85
N THR A 351 40.36 -67.13 -40.10
CA THR A 351 40.85 -65.79 -40.48
C THR A 351 40.00 -64.70 -39.82
N TYR A 352 38.68 -64.83 -39.81
CA TYR A 352 37.79 -63.89 -39.13
C TYR A 352 38.11 -63.80 -37.62
N ILE A 353 38.31 -64.94 -36.96
CA ILE A 353 38.69 -64.98 -35.55
C ILE A 353 40.01 -64.24 -35.31
N GLU A 354 41.02 -64.46 -36.14
CA GLU A 354 42.34 -63.83 -36.01
C GLU A 354 42.30 -62.31 -36.27
N GLN A 355 41.39 -61.82 -37.12
CA GLN A 355 41.23 -60.40 -37.41
C GLN A 355 40.45 -59.62 -36.35
N ASN A 356 39.68 -60.31 -35.50
CA ASN A 356 38.76 -59.71 -34.54
C ASN A 356 39.11 -60.02 -33.07
N LYS A 357 40.20 -60.76 -32.83
CA LYS A 357 40.89 -60.88 -31.54
C LYS A 357 41.89 -59.74 -31.38
#